data_AF-A0A4R0R6Q7-F1
#
_entry.id   AF-A0A4R0R6Q7-F1
#
_cell.length_a   1.000
_cell.length_b   1.000
_cell.length_c   1.000
_cell.angle_alpha   90.00
_cell.angle_beta   90.00
_cell.angle_gamma   90.00
#
_symmetry.space_group_name_H-M   'P 1'
#
loop_
_entity.id
_entity.type
_entity.pdbx_description
1 polymer ?
#
loop_
_entity_poly.entity_id
_entity_poly.type
_entity_poly.pdbx_seq_one_letter_code
_entity_poly.pdbx_strand_id
1 'polypeptide(L)'
;MQVLRRQIVLRWPNCIASTGCRTFSRGLPSHRQHAGFSKDLVEETFQLKESGLKPLKKPVLPFMRFVREKRSPESRENLATWMANWRGEWAKLTTEERQPYVDAYRNDKAEYRRLLAEEGDKYMQSPRRPINPFLRYKQKERALGKGGTSERWHAMTAEEKQPYEDTYQADMLVHKRRRLEWLHGLQEGSTDGIEVQTRRYTPTTMSYLGHYINNFKRSLQLQELLSTEFTLPPKPVTPYLQFVLENRLHRTVGASRWRDLTDEEKSERRKAYQEALKEWHRNMSALPADARKGLETTLKLQRLHNRDRPRPSTPYIRFMRVYSQSHVAPRGTGRHMQAAGKAWQSMSDEERAPYVEAYAKELEEYRQAKVDG
;
A
#
# COMPACT_ATOMS: atom_id res chain seq x y z
N MET A 1 31.44 -37.23 -54.24
CA MET A 1 30.48 -36.71 -53.26
C MET A 1 30.84 -37.24 -51.88
N GLN A 2 30.83 -36.33 -50.90
CA GLN A 2 30.92 -36.50 -49.44
C GLN A 2 32.13 -37.22 -48.83
N VAL A 3 32.98 -36.35 -48.28
CA VAL A 3 34.09 -36.59 -47.34
C VAL A 3 33.51 -36.74 -45.92
N LEU A 4 33.93 -37.75 -45.17
CA LEU A 4 33.79 -37.79 -43.71
C LEU A 4 35.14 -38.16 -43.08
N ARG A 5 35.84 -37.14 -42.58
CA ARG A 5 36.96 -37.28 -41.62
C ARG A 5 36.41 -37.02 -40.22
N ARG A 6 36.53 -38.01 -39.32
CA ARG A 6 36.36 -37.83 -37.86
C ARG A 6 37.70 -37.45 -37.23
N GLN A 7 37.66 -36.50 -36.31
CA GLN A 7 38.79 -35.97 -35.55
C GLN A 7 39.24 -36.91 -34.42
N ILE A 8 40.55 -36.82 -34.16
CA ILE A 8 41.33 -37.44 -33.09
C ILE A 8 41.73 -36.33 -32.09
N VAL A 9 41.48 -36.58 -30.79
CA VAL A 9 42.31 -36.37 -29.56
C VAL A 9 42.78 -34.92 -29.26
N LEU A 10 42.62 -34.38 -28.03
CA LEU A 10 43.65 -34.43 -26.97
C LEU A 10 43.13 -34.04 -25.57
N ARG A 11 43.48 -34.91 -24.60
CA ARG A 11 43.57 -34.69 -23.14
C ARG A 11 44.56 -33.58 -22.79
N TRP A 12 44.39 -32.90 -21.66
CA TRP A 12 45.46 -32.52 -20.70
C TRP A 12 44.88 -32.39 -19.26
N PRO A 13 45.72 -32.44 -18.19
CA PRO A 13 45.44 -33.21 -16.97
C PRO A 13 45.14 -32.40 -15.69
N ASN A 14 44.67 -33.14 -14.68
CA ASN A 14 44.66 -32.80 -13.27
C ASN A 14 46.07 -32.54 -12.72
N CYS A 15 46.21 -31.52 -11.87
CA CYS A 15 47.18 -31.52 -10.76
C CYS A 15 46.57 -30.80 -9.54
N ILE A 16 46.62 -31.53 -8.43
CA ILE A 16 46.23 -31.19 -7.07
C ILE A 16 47.40 -30.45 -6.42
N ALA A 17 47.14 -29.38 -5.67
CA ALA A 17 47.97 -28.99 -4.55
C ALA A 17 47.18 -28.17 -3.52
N SER A 18 47.17 -28.70 -2.30
CA SER A 18 46.69 -28.14 -1.05
C SER A 18 47.43 -26.88 -0.62
N THR A 19 46.74 -25.93 0.02
CA THR A 19 47.21 -25.25 1.25
C THR A 19 46.13 -24.30 1.78
N GLY A 20 45.98 -24.27 3.11
CA GLY A 20 45.74 -23.01 3.82
C GLY A 20 44.34 -22.75 4.35
N CYS A 21 44.07 -23.28 5.56
CA CYS A 21 43.07 -22.72 6.47
C CYS A 21 43.26 -21.21 6.68
N ARG A 22 42.18 -20.43 6.53
CA ARG A 22 41.89 -19.19 7.28
C ARG A 22 40.43 -18.79 7.02
N THR A 23 39.50 -19.41 7.73
CA THR A 23 38.13 -18.92 7.85
C THR A 23 38.13 -17.72 8.81
N PHE A 24 38.13 -16.52 8.24
CA PHE A 24 37.83 -15.30 8.98
C PHE A 24 36.33 -15.28 9.30
N SER A 25 36.00 -15.60 10.55
CA SER A 25 34.68 -15.40 11.15
C SER A 25 34.43 -13.90 11.35
N ARG A 26 33.97 -13.20 10.31
CA ARG A 26 33.32 -11.89 10.51
C ARG A 26 31.87 -12.15 10.92
N GLY A 27 31.65 -12.12 12.24
CA GLY A 27 30.32 -12.04 12.83
C GLY A 27 29.58 -10.82 12.31
N LEU A 28 28.53 -11.06 11.54
CA LEU A 28 27.54 -10.06 11.18
C LEU A 28 26.70 -9.76 12.44
N PRO A 29 26.56 -8.49 12.86
CA PRO A 29 25.64 -8.15 13.94
C PRO A 29 24.21 -8.41 13.47
N SER A 30 23.54 -9.38 14.11
CA SER A 30 22.12 -9.64 13.89
C SER A 30 21.26 -8.62 14.63
N HIS A 31 21.39 -7.34 14.32
CA HIS A 31 20.34 -6.37 14.67
C HIS A 31 19.38 -6.26 13.48
N ARG A 32 18.55 -7.29 13.33
CA ARG A 32 17.41 -7.27 12.41
C ARG A 32 16.27 -6.51 13.09
N GLN A 33 16.43 -5.19 13.21
CA GLN A 33 15.28 -4.32 13.39
C GLN A 33 14.48 -4.42 12.09
N HIS A 34 13.37 -5.14 12.15
CA HIS A 34 12.34 -5.02 11.14
C HIS A 34 11.84 -3.57 11.25
N ALA A 35 12.33 -2.70 10.36
CA ALA A 35 11.66 -1.46 10.01
C ALA A 35 10.30 -1.87 9.44
N GLY A 36 9.35 -2.12 10.33
CA GLY A 36 7.94 -2.15 9.97
C GLY A 36 7.66 -0.82 9.32
N PHE A 37 7.01 -0.85 8.17
CA PHE A 37 6.25 0.29 7.68
C PHE A 37 5.28 0.65 8.83
N SER A 38 5.69 1.52 9.75
CA SER A 38 4.79 2.01 10.77
C SER A 38 3.74 2.81 10.00
N LYS A 39 2.49 2.48 10.30
CA LYS A 39 1.32 3.20 9.83
C LYS A 39 1.51 4.71 10.03
N ASP A 40 2.25 5.09 11.07
CA ASP A 40 2.67 6.44 11.40
C ASP A 40 3.37 7.14 10.23
N LEU A 41 4.34 6.55 9.53
CA LEU A 41 5.04 7.30 8.48
C LEU A 41 4.13 7.66 7.28
N VAL A 42 3.14 6.81 6.98
CA VAL A 42 2.18 7.05 5.88
C VAL A 42 0.99 7.88 6.36
N GLU A 43 0.46 7.67 7.57
CA GLU A 43 -0.55 8.55 8.12
C GLU A 43 0.02 9.95 8.41
N GLU A 44 1.29 10.10 8.79
CA GLU A 44 1.99 11.37 9.09
C GLU A 44 2.41 12.10 7.80
N THR A 45 2.91 11.40 6.76
CA THR A 45 3.13 12.03 5.44
C THR A 45 1.84 12.41 4.72
N PHE A 46 0.68 11.85 5.10
CA PHE A 46 -0.62 12.16 4.48
C PHE A 46 -1.60 12.92 5.39
N GLN A 47 -1.33 13.07 6.69
CA GLN A 47 -1.89 14.14 7.54
C GLN A 47 -1.53 15.53 7.00
N LEU A 48 -0.57 15.62 6.06
CA LEU A 48 -0.38 16.77 5.17
C LEU A 48 -1.57 17.09 4.24
N LYS A 49 -2.67 16.31 4.24
CA LYS A 49 -3.97 16.80 3.73
C LYS A 49 -4.48 18.01 4.54
N GLU A 50 -4.00 18.21 5.77
CA GLU A 50 -4.28 19.39 6.60
C GLU A 50 -3.29 20.53 6.38
N SER A 51 -2.29 20.42 5.49
CA SER A 51 -1.48 21.61 5.14
C SER A 51 -2.31 22.69 4.43
N GLY A 52 -3.62 22.47 4.20
CA GLY A 52 -4.56 23.45 3.64
C GLY A 52 -4.37 23.71 2.15
N LEU A 53 -3.24 23.28 1.58
CA LEU A 53 -2.85 23.53 0.20
C LEU A 53 -3.49 22.49 -0.73
N LYS A 54 -4.78 22.67 -1.01
CA LYS A 54 -5.46 21.94 -2.10
C LYS A 54 -4.82 22.37 -3.43
N PRO A 55 -4.54 21.43 -4.36
CA PRO A 55 -4.05 21.81 -5.68
C PRO A 55 -4.98 22.86 -6.27
N LEU A 56 -4.40 23.96 -6.75
CA LEU A 56 -5.14 25.13 -7.20
C LEU A 56 -6.04 24.76 -8.39
N LYS A 57 -7.30 24.44 -8.11
CA LYS A 57 -8.28 24.07 -9.14
C LYS A 57 -8.78 25.33 -9.82
N LYS A 58 -8.92 25.29 -11.14
CA LYS A 58 -9.60 26.37 -11.87
C LYS A 58 -11.00 26.60 -11.26
N PRO A 59 -11.43 27.86 -11.10
CA PRO A 59 -12.74 28.19 -10.56
C PRO A 59 -13.83 27.55 -11.42
N VAL A 60 -14.85 26.99 -10.78
CA VAL A 60 -15.95 26.31 -11.46
C VAL A 60 -16.83 27.34 -12.15
N LEU A 61 -17.05 27.19 -13.46
CA LEU A 61 -17.88 28.11 -14.25
C LEU A 61 -19.29 28.26 -13.63
N PRO A 62 -19.96 29.43 -13.77
CA PRO A 62 -21.27 29.69 -13.17
C PRO A 62 -22.30 28.59 -13.46
N PHE A 63 -22.39 28.17 -14.72
CA PHE A 63 -23.27 27.07 -15.15
C PHE A 63 -22.94 25.76 -14.44
N MET A 64 -21.66 25.41 -14.29
CA MET A 64 -21.25 24.16 -13.63
C MET A 64 -21.51 24.20 -12.12
N ARG A 65 -21.52 25.39 -11.50
CA ARG A 65 -21.94 25.56 -10.11
C ARG A 65 -23.44 25.30 -9.95
N PHE A 66 -24.27 25.92 -10.80
CA PHE A 66 -25.72 25.67 -10.85
C PHE A 66 -26.05 24.19 -11.05
N VAL A 67 -25.39 23.57 -12.01
CA VAL A 67 -25.53 22.15 -12.33
C VAL A 67 -25.17 21.26 -11.14
N ARG A 68 -24.13 21.60 -10.36
CA ARG A 68 -23.77 20.86 -9.13
C ARG A 68 -24.80 21.02 -8.03
N GLU A 69 -25.33 22.22 -7.83
CA GLU A 69 -26.34 22.50 -6.81
C GLU A 69 -27.65 21.77 -7.09
N LYS A 70 -28.07 21.74 -8.36
CA LYS A 70 -29.31 21.04 -8.77
C LYS A 70 -29.14 19.53 -8.93
N ARG A 71 -27.90 19.02 -8.92
CA ARG A 71 -27.65 17.59 -9.00
C ARG A 71 -27.95 16.93 -7.67
N SER A 72 -29.06 16.21 -7.59
CA SER A 72 -29.22 15.21 -6.54
C SER A 72 -28.12 14.15 -6.68
N PRO A 73 -27.42 13.77 -5.59
CA PRO A 73 -26.44 12.69 -5.60
C PRO A 73 -27.03 11.35 -6.05
N GLU A 74 -28.35 11.19 -6.00
CA GLU A 74 -29.07 9.96 -6.37
C GLU A 74 -29.41 9.86 -7.86
N SER A 75 -29.22 10.94 -8.64
CA SER A 75 -29.57 10.92 -10.06
C SER A 75 -28.68 9.92 -10.84
N ARG A 76 -29.33 8.89 -11.39
CA ARG A 76 -28.72 7.85 -12.23
C ARG A 76 -28.74 8.18 -13.73
N GLU A 77 -29.18 9.38 -14.11
CA GLU A 77 -29.27 9.76 -15.51
C GLU A 77 -27.88 9.83 -16.17
N ASN A 78 -27.85 9.56 -17.48
CA ASN A 78 -26.63 9.72 -18.26
C ASN A 78 -26.22 11.21 -18.26
N LEU A 79 -24.94 11.47 -17.99
CA LEU A 79 -24.37 12.82 -17.91
C LEU A 79 -24.66 13.67 -19.15
N ALA A 80 -24.71 13.08 -20.34
CA ALA A 80 -24.93 13.81 -21.59
C ALA A 80 -26.38 14.34 -21.73
N THR A 81 -27.37 13.48 -21.52
CA THR A 81 -28.80 13.86 -21.52
C THR A 81 -29.10 14.84 -20.39
N TRP A 82 -28.49 14.60 -19.23
CA TRP A 82 -28.62 15.45 -18.07
C TRP A 82 -28.05 16.86 -18.32
N MET A 83 -26.84 16.97 -18.87
CA MET A 83 -26.25 18.27 -19.25
C MET A 83 -27.08 19.02 -20.30
N ALA A 84 -27.75 18.32 -21.21
CA ALA A 84 -28.64 18.95 -22.20
C ALA A 84 -29.87 19.58 -21.53
N ASN A 85 -30.52 18.86 -20.61
CA ASN A 85 -31.68 19.35 -19.86
C ASN A 85 -31.34 20.61 -19.06
N TRP A 86 -30.21 20.59 -18.33
CA TRP A 86 -29.81 21.75 -17.52
C TRP A 86 -29.34 22.95 -18.32
N ARG A 87 -28.84 22.76 -19.54
CA ARG A 87 -28.58 23.91 -20.44
C ARG A 87 -29.88 24.64 -20.78
N GLY A 88 -30.97 23.90 -20.99
CA GLY A 88 -32.31 24.46 -21.21
C GLY A 88 -32.81 25.22 -19.97
N GLU A 89 -32.74 24.61 -18.80
CA GLU A 89 -33.16 25.25 -17.53
C GLU A 89 -32.30 26.49 -17.21
N TRP A 90 -30.98 26.40 -17.38
CA TRP A 90 -30.09 27.56 -17.21
C TRP A 90 -30.44 28.70 -18.17
N ALA A 91 -30.80 28.37 -19.42
CA ALA A 91 -31.20 29.36 -20.42
C ALA A 91 -32.53 30.06 -20.08
N LYS A 92 -33.41 29.42 -19.31
CA LYS A 92 -34.67 30.02 -18.83
C LYS A 92 -34.48 30.93 -17.62
N LEU A 93 -33.43 30.72 -16.81
CA LEU A 93 -33.14 31.59 -15.67
C LEU A 93 -32.96 33.03 -16.12
N THR A 94 -33.54 33.94 -15.36
CA THR A 94 -33.37 35.38 -15.52
C THR A 94 -31.93 35.80 -15.21
N THR A 95 -31.56 37.03 -15.60
CA THR A 95 -30.21 37.54 -15.33
C THR A 95 -29.97 37.68 -13.83
N GLU A 96 -31.00 38.08 -13.08
CA GLU A 96 -30.98 38.23 -11.63
C GLU A 96 -30.73 36.88 -10.94
N GLU A 97 -31.36 35.80 -11.39
CA GLU A 97 -31.17 34.45 -10.83
C GLU A 97 -29.80 33.85 -11.16
N ARG A 98 -29.20 34.24 -12.29
CA ARG A 98 -27.83 33.80 -12.65
C ARG A 98 -26.75 34.57 -11.91
N GLN A 99 -27.05 35.80 -11.48
CA GLN A 99 -26.11 36.71 -10.84
C GLN A 99 -25.34 36.11 -9.66
N PRO A 100 -25.95 35.40 -8.69
CA PRO A 100 -25.19 34.80 -7.57
C PRO A 100 -24.12 33.80 -8.03
N TYR A 101 -24.39 33.01 -9.07
CA TYR A 101 -23.41 32.06 -9.61
C TYR A 101 -22.26 32.78 -10.34
N VAL A 102 -22.56 33.89 -11.01
CA VAL A 102 -21.57 34.74 -11.70
C VAL A 102 -20.66 35.42 -10.67
N ASP A 103 -21.23 35.95 -9.59
CA ASP A 103 -20.46 36.62 -8.54
C ASP A 103 -19.62 35.64 -7.74
N ALA A 104 -20.15 34.46 -7.41
CA ALA A 104 -19.37 33.38 -6.81
C ALA A 104 -18.16 33.01 -7.69
N TYR A 105 -18.37 32.85 -9.00
CA TYR A 105 -17.28 32.56 -9.94
C TYR A 105 -16.26 33.70 -10.03
N ARG A 106 -16.70 34.97 -10.00
CA ARG A 106 -15.80 36.13 -10.00
C ARG A 106 -14.91 36.14 -8.75
N ASN A 107 -15.50 35.87 -7.58
CA ASN A 107 -14.78 35.77 -6.32
C ASN A 107 -13.76 34.62 -6.34
N ASP A 108 -14.19 33.41 -6.73
CA ASP A 108 -13.28 32.26 -6.86
C ASP A 108 -12.14 32.56 -7.85
N LYS A 109 -12.44 33.26 -8.94
CA LYS A 109 -11.45 33.60 -9.97
C LYS A 109 -10.46 34.65 -9.48
N ALA A 110 -10.90 35.59 -8.64
CA ALA A 110 -10.02 36.56 -7.99
C ALA A 110 -9.10 35.87 -6.98
N GLU A 111 -9.65 34.98 -6.13
CA GLU A 111 -8.88 34.19 -5.19
C GLU A 111 -7.89 33.26 -5.90
N TYR A 112 -8.34 32.56 -6.96
CA TYR A 112 -7.49 31.73 -7.80
C TYR A 112 -6.33 32.55 -8.40
N ARG A 113 -6.58 33.76 -8.88
CA ARG A 113 -5.51 34.64 -9.41
C ARG A 113 -4.55 35.10 -8.32
N ARG A 114 -5.05 35.41 -7.12
CA ARG A 114 -4.23 35.78 -5.96
C ARG A 114 -3.29 34.64 -5.57
N LEU A 115 -3.85 33.44 -5.37
CA LEU A 115 -3.07 32.24 -5.05
C LEU A 115 -2.09 31.88 -6.17
N LEU A 116 -2.48 32.05 -7.44
CA LEU A 116 -1.58 31.84 -8.57
C LEU A 116 -0.41 32.84 -8.59
N ALA A 117 -0.64 34.08 -8.16
CA ALA A 117 0.39 35.10 -8.05
C ALA A 117 1.33 34.86 -6.86
N GLU A 118 0.80 34.41 -5.72
CA GLU A 118 1.56 34.12 -4.50
C GLU A 118 2.38 32.83 -4.60
N GLU A 119 1.77 31.75 -5.07
CA GLU A 119 2.37 30.41 -5.09
C GLU A 119 3.05 30.07 -6.43
N GLY A 120 2.79 30.88 -7.47
CA GLY A 120 3.41 30.78 -8.78
C GLY A 120 3.16 29.47 -9.53
N ASP A 121 3.94 29.27 -10.61
CA ASP A 121 3.95 28.10 -11.50
C ASP A 121 4.11 26.73 -10.81
N LYS A 122 4.35 26.71 -9.49
CA LYS A 122 4.68 25.55 -8.65
C LYS A 122 3.65 24.42 -8.75
N TYR A 123 2.39 24.74 -9.07
CA TYR A 123 1.31 23.74 -9.18
C TYR A 123 0.72 23.57 -10.60
N MET A 124 1.00 24.47 -11.53
CA MET A 124 0.48 24.41 -12.91
C MET A 124 1.40 23.65 -13.85
N GLN A 125 2.71 23.80 -13.69
CA GLN A 125 3.65 23.17 -14.59
C GLN A 125 3.99 21.78 -14.08
N SER A 126 3.79 20.77 -14.94
CA SER A 126 4.40 19.46 -14.72
C SER A 126 5.87 19.68 -14.38
N PRO A 127 6.42 19.01 -13.35
CA PRO A 127 7.82 19.13 -12.99
C PRO A 127 8.68 19.05 -14.25
N ARG A 128 9.64 19.97 -14.39
CA ARG A 128 10.50 20.00 -15.58
C ARG A 128 11.35 18.75 -15.61
N ARG A 129 11.56 18.20 -16.82
CA ARG A 129 12.49 17.09 -17.00
C ARG A 129 13.91 17.57 -16.64
N PRO A 130 14.71 16.75 -15.92
CA PRO A 130 16.10 17.07 -15.66
C PRO A 130 16.89 17.31 -16.94
N ILE A 131 17.87 18.20 -16.84
CA ILE A 131 18.76 18.55 -17.95
C ILE A 131 19.62 17.32 -18.27
N ASN A 132 19.64 16.90 -19.54
CA ASN A 132 20.45 15.79 -20.04
C ASN A 132 21.94 16.00 -19.70
N PRO A 133 22.73 14.93 -19.42
CA PRO A 133 24.17 15.02 -19.12
C PRO A 133 24.95 15.95 -20.06
N PHE A 134 24.72 15.86 -21.37
CA PHE A 134 25.38 16.72 -22.37
C PHE A 134 25.03 18.20 -22.21
N LEU A 135 23.75 18.52 -21.95
CA LEU A 135 23.33 19.91 -21.76
C LEU A 135 23.88 20.49 -20.45
N ARG A 136 24.04 19.67 -19.40
CA ARG A 136 24.73 20.07 -18.16
C ARG A 136 26.21 20.37 -18.42
N TYR A 137 26.89 19.48 -19.14
CA TYR A 137 28.26 19.70 -19.57
C TYR A 137 28.39 20.99 -20.39
N LYS A 138 27.51 21.21 -21.37
CA LYS A 138 27.47 22.42 -22.19
C LYS A 138 27.26 23.70 -21.35
N GLN A 139 26.39 23.65 -20.33
CA GLN A 139 26.22 24.76 -19.39
C GLN A 139 27.49 25.05 -18.60
N LYS A 140 28.18 24.01 -18.12
CA LYS A 140 29.45 24.13 -17.38
C LYS A 140 30.57 24.73 -18.25
N GLU A 141 30.78 24.23 -19.47
CA GLU A 141 31.80 24.77 -20.39
C GLU A 141 31.49 26.21 -20.81
N ARG A 142 30.21 26.54 -21.01
CA ARG A 142 29.80 27.92 -21.32
C ARG A 142 30.10 28.87 -20.17
N ALA A 143 29.92 28.43 -18.92
CA ALA A 143 30.31 29.22 -17.75
C ALA A 143 31.82 29.45 -17.66
N LEU A 144 32.62 28.57 -18.27
CA LEU A 144 34.08 28.71 -18.41
C LEU A 144 34.50 29.52 -19.66
N GLY A 145 33.56 30.06 -20.44
CA GLY A 145 33.85 30.81 -21.67
C GLY A 145 34.38 29.94 -22.83
N LYS A 146 34.24 28.62 -22.75
CA LYS A 146 34.77 27.68 -23.74
C LYS A 146 33.74 27.38 -24.83
N GLY A 147 34.13 27.56 -26.11
CA GLY A 147 33.39 27.10 -27.29
C GLY A 147 33.70 25.65 -27.67
N GLY A 148 33.07 25.12 -28.72
CA GLY A 148 33.35 23.76 -29.23
C GLY A 148 32.93 22.63 -28.26
N THR A 149 31.78 22.79 -27.60
CA THR A 149 31.35 21.86 -26.54
C THR A 149 30.96 20.48 -27.07
N SER A 150 30.58 20.35 -28.34
CA SER A 150 30.11 19.06 -28.87
C SER A 150 31.28 18.13 -29.15
N GLU A 151 32.32 18.60 -29.84
CA GLU A 151 33.49 17.77 -30.18
C GLU A 151 34.19 17.27 -28.91
N ARG A 152 34.35 18.15 -27.91
CA ARG A 152 34.95 17.78 -26.62
C ARG A 152 34.13 16.74 -25.87
N TRP A 153 32.80 16.87 -25.82
CA TRP A 153 31.95 15.86 -25.19
C TRP A 153 32.09 14.50 -25.87
N HIS A 154 32.17 14.46 -27.21
CA HIS A 154 32.38 13.20 -27.91
C HIS A 154 33.77 12.60 -27.68
N ALA A 155 34.80 13.44 -27.54
CA ALA A 155 36.17 13.02 -27.22
C ALA A 155 36.37 12.56 -25.76
N MET A 156 35.50 12.98 -24.83
CA MET A 156 35.56 12.54 -23.43
C MET A 156 35.37 11.02 -23.28
N THR A 157 36.15 10.44 -22.39
CA THR A 157 36.03 9.05 -21.94
C THR A 157 34.72 8.82 -21.17
N ALA A 158 34.34 7.56 -20.96
CA ALA A 158 33.17 7.21 -20.16
C ALA A 158 33.34 7.68 -18.70
N GLU A 159 34.54 7.57 -18.14
CA GLU A 159 34.87 7.98 -16.77
C GLU A 159 34.67 9.49 -16.57
N GLU A 160 35.05 10.31 -17.56
CA GLU A 160 34.84 11.75 -17.51
C GLU A 160 33.37 12.16 -17.67
N LYS A 161 32.55 11.32 -18.33
CA LYS A 161 31.10 11.51 -18.49
C LYS A 161 30.33 11.07 -17.25
N GLN A 162 30.86 10.12 -16.48
CA GLN A 162 30.20 9.50 -15.35
C GLN A 162 29.59 10.50 -14.35
N PRO A 163 30.28 11.58 -13.92
CA PRO A 163 29.69 12.54 -12.99
C PRO A 163 28.43 13.24 -13.51
N TYR A 164 28.35 13.49 -14.82
CA TYR A 164 27.17 14.10 -15.46
C TYR A 164 26.02 13.09 -15.59
N GLU A 165 26.35 11.82 -15.79
CA GLU A 165 25.36 10.74 -15.80
C GLU A 165 24.79 10.48 -14.41
N ASP A 166 25.64 10.38 -13.38
CA ASP A 166 25.22 10.16 -12.00
C ASP A 166 24.29 11.27 -11.50
N THR A 167 24.67 12.53 -11.76
CA THR A 167 23.84 13.69 -11.41
C THR A 167 22.50 13.67 -12.15
N TYR A 168 22.49 13.34 -13.45
CA TYR A 168 21.25 13.17 -14.20
C TYR A 168 20.37 12.05 -13.66
N GLN A 169 20.93 10.90 -13.30
CA GLN A 169 20.17 9.78 -12.74
C GLN A 169 19.55 10.15 -11.39
N ALA A 170 20.31 10.84 -10.53
CA ALA A 170 19.80 11.35 -9.25
C ALA A 170 18.62 12.30 -9.47
N ASP A 171 18.77 13.28 -10.37
CA ASP A 171 17.69 14.22 -10.69
C ASP A 171 16.48 13.54 -11.34
N MET A 172 16.71 12.50 -12.14
CA MET A 172 15.63 11.71 -12.75
C MET A 172 14.80 10.97 -11.70
N LEU A 173 15.41 10.53 -10.60
CA LEU A 173 14.67 9.95 -9.48
C LEU A 173 13.83 11.01 -8.78
N VAL A 174 14.40 12.19 -8.51
CA VAL A 174 13.67 13.33 -7.93
C VAL A 174 12.50 13.73 -8.84
N HIS A 175 12.75 13.91 -10.14
CA HIS A 175 11.71 14.25 -11.11
C HIS A 175 10.60 13.21 -11.18
N LYS A 176 10.92 11.91 -11.15
CA LYS A 176 9.91 10.84 -11.12
C LYS A 176 9.03 10.94 -9.88
N ARG A 177 9.60 11.21 -8.71
CA ARG A 177 8.85 11.44 -7.46
C ARG A 177 7.95 12.67 -7.57
N ARG A 178 8.51 13.82 -7.96
CA ARG A 178 7.74 15.07 -8.15
C ARG A 178 6.62 14.91 -9.16
N ARG A 179 6.86 14.16 -10.24
CA ARG A 179 5.84 13.90 -11.25
C ARG A 179 4.70 13.03 -10.72
N LEU A 180 4.99 12.07 -9.84
CA LEU A 180 3.95 11.30 -9.14
C LEU A 180 3.16 12.18 -8.18
N GLU A 181 3.85 13.01 -7.39
CA GLU A 181 3.21 13.98 -6.51
C GLU A 181 2.27 14.88 -7.31
N TRP A 182 2.76 15.50 -8.38
CA TRP A 182 1.98 16.35 -9.27
C TRP A 182 0.79 15.62 -9.91
N LEU A 183 1.01 14.43 -10.49
CA LEU A 183 -0.05 13.65 -11.14
C LEU A 183 -1.16 13.24 -10.17
N HIS A 184 -0.83 13.07 -8.90
CA HIS A 184 -1.78 12.74 -7.86
C HIS A 184 -2.25 13.95 -7.04
N GLY A 185 -1.78 15.17 -7.33
CA GLY A 185 -2.10 16.38 -6.58
C GLY A 185 -1.65 16.33 -5.13
N LEU A 186 -0.50 15.68 -4.87
CA LEU A 186 0.17 15.66 -3.57
C LEU A 186 1.10 16.87 -3.45
N GLN A 187 1.39 17.27 -2.21
CA GLN A 187 2.35 18.33 -1.91
C GLN A 187 3.76 17.90 -2.34
N GLU A 188 4.53 18.83 -2.91
CA GLU A 188 5.93 18.61 -3.22
C GLU A 188 6.70 18.21 -1.95
N GLY A 189 7.40 17.08 -2.00
CA GLY A 189 8.16 16.57 -0.86
C GLY A 189 7.42 15.55 0.00
N SER A 190 6.12 15.36 -0.20
CA SER A 190 5.31 14.38 0.57
C SER A 190 5.79 12.93 0.41
N THR A 191 6.53 12.62 -0.66
CA THR A 191 7.11 11.29 -0.89
C THR A 191 8.61 11.21 -0.57
N ASP A 192 9.20 12.28 -0.04
CA ASP A 192 10.57 12.28 0.43
C ASP A 192 10.64 11.47 1.74
N GLY A 193 11.70 10.67 1.91
CA GLY A 193 11.81 9.77 3.07
C GLY A 193 11.04 8.45 2.96
N ILE A 194 10.12 8.29 1.99
CA ILE A 194 9.55 6.97 1.67
C ILE A 194 10.61 6.13 0.97
N GLU A 195 11.45 5.45 1.76
CA GLU A 195 12.27 4.36 1.28
C GLU A 195 11.35 3.19 0.95
N VAL A 196 11.13 2.96 -0.35
CA VAL A 196 10.45 1.75 -0.81
C VAL A 196 11.38 0.58 -0.55
N GLN A 197 11.31 -0.01 0.64
CA GLN A 197 12.03 -1.22 1.02
C GLN A 197 11.47 -2.44 0.30
N THR A 198 11.55 -2.46 -1.03
CA THR A 198 11.34 -3.69 -1.78
C THR A 198 12.59 -4.54 -1.65
N ARG A 199 12.47 -5.70 -0.99
CA ARG A 199 13.51 -6.75 -0.86
C ARG A 199 14.09 -7.26 -2.20
N ARG A 200 13.57 -6.77 -3.33
CA ARG A 200 14.10 -6.97 -4.68
C ARG A 200 14.09 -5.61 -5.36
N TYR A 201 15.26 -5.01 -5.51
CA TYR A 201 15.46 -3.75 -6.21
C TYR A 201 15.27 -4.01 -7.71
N THR A 202 14.02 -3.91 -8.18
CA THR A 202 13.74 -3.79 -9.61
C THR A 202 13.19 -2.39 -9.88
N PRO A 203 13.37 -1.83 -11.09
CA PRO A 203 12.88 -0.49 -11.51
C PRO A 203 11.35 -0.28 -11.39
N THR A 204 10.64 -1.25 -10.82
CA THR A 204 9.19 -1.33 -10.62
C THR A 204 8.68 -0.48 -9.44
N THR A 205 9.57 0.18 -8.70
CA THR A 205 9.24 0.99 -7.50
C THR A 205 8.25 2.11 -7.76
N MET A 206 8.27 2.74 -8.94
CA MET A 206 7.33 3.84 -9.26
C MET A 206 5.94 3.37 -9.67
N SER A 207 5.84 2.22 -10.35
CA SER A 207 4.53 1.59 -10.63
C SER A 207 3.86 1.14 -9.33
N TYR A 208 4.65 0.60 -8.40
CA TYR A 208 4.18 0.22 -7.07
C TYR A 208 3.68 1.43 -6.27
N LEU A 209 4.43 2.53 -6.25
CA LEU A 209 4.02 3.76 -5.56
C LEU A 209 2.73 4.34 -6.15
N GLY A 210 2.60 4.39 -7.49
CA GLY A 210 1.35 4.81 -8.13
C GLY A 210 0.18 3.90 -7.81
N HIS A 211 0.40 2.57 -7.75
CA HIS A 211 -0.65 1.63 -7.35
C HIS A 211 -1.07 1.83 -5.89
N TYR A 212 -0.10 2.08 -5.01
CA TYR A 212 -0.33 2.37 -3.60
C TYR A 212 -1.17 3.65 -3.42
N ILE A 213 -0.76 4.76 -4.05
CA ILE A 213 -1.48 6.04 -4.00
C ILE A 213 -2.93 5.87 -4.51
N ASN A 214 -3.13 5.11 -5.59
CA ASN A 214 -4.47 4.86 -6.12
C ASN A 214 -5.34 4.00 -5.19
N ASN A 215 -4.77 2.96 -4.56
CA ASN A 215 -5.50 2.14 -3.60
C ASN A 215 -5.88 2.94 -2.35
N PHE A 216 -5.01 3.86 -1.91
CA PHE A 216 -5.28 4.75 -0.78
C PHE A 216 -6.33 5.83 -1.11
N LYS A 217 -6.28 6.46 -2.29
CA LYS A 217 -7.35 7.37 -2.73
C LYS A 217 -8.71 6.69 -2.73
N ARG A 218 -8.77 5.43 -3.15
CA ARG A 218 -9.98 4.61 -3.06
C ARG A 218 -10.40 4.38 -1.61
N SER A 219 -9.47 4.06 -0.69
CA SER A 219 -9.82 3.89 0.73
C SER A 219 -10.39 5.15 1.36
N LEU A 220 -9.83 6.33 1.03
CA LEU A 220 -10.35 7.62 1.51
C LEU A 220 -11.75 7.93 0.97
N GLN A 221 -11.96 7.74 -0.34
CA GLN A 221 -13.28 7.95 -0.95
C GLN A 221 -14.34 7.04 -0.32
N LEU A 222 -13.97 5.81 0.04
CA LEU A 222 -14.88 4.92 0.76
C LEU A 222 -15.12 5.37 2.17
N GLN A 223 -14.10 5.86 2.87
CA GLN A 223 -14.28 6.35 4.23
C GLN A 223 -15.25 7.54 4.24
N GLU A 224 -15.13 8.45 3.27
CA GLU A 224 -16.12 9.51 3.04
C GLU A 224 -17.51 8.91 2.77
N LEU A 225 -17.65 7.96 1.83
CA LEU A 225 -18.93 7.30 1.53
C LEU A 225 -19.55 6.55 2.73
N LEU A 226 -18.71 5.92 3.56
CA LEU A 226 -19.13 5.19 4.75
C LEU A 226 -19.47 6.14 5.90
N SER A 227 -18.83 7.32 5.96
CA SER A 227 -19.11 8.34 6.96
C SER A 227 -20.41 9.10 6.72
N THR A 228 -20.82 9.28 5.45
CA THR A 228 -21.91 10.21 5.16
C THR A 228 -23.31 9.63 5.23
N GLU A 229 -23.54 8.31 5.15
CA GLU A 229 -24.90 7.73 5.31
C GLU A 229 -24.96 6.20 5.16
N PHE A 230 -23.91 5.57 4.62
CA PHE A 230 -23.97 4.16 4.25
C PHE A 230 -23.47 3.24 5.37
N THR A 231 -24.29 3.03 6.41
CA THR A 231 -24.04 1.95 7.38
C THR A 231 -24.31 0.61 6.69
N LEU A 232 -23.25 -0.06 6.26
CA LEU A 232 -23.36 -1.42 5.73
C LEU A 232 -23.95 -2.33 6.83
N PRO A 233 -24.97 -3.14 6.50
CA PRO A 233 -25.44 -4.14 7.45
C PRO A 233 -24.27 -5.06 7.80
N PRO A 234 -24.04 -5.34 9.09
CA PRO A 234 -22.99 -6.25 9.51
C PRO A 234 -23.21 -7.60 8.84
N LYS A 235 -22.12 -8.28 8.47
CA LYS A 235 -22.23 -9.63 7.92
C LYS A 235 -22.97 -10.51 8.93
N PRO A 236 -24.00 -11.27 8.52
CA PRO A 236 -24.72 -12.13 9.44
C PRO A 236 -23.78 -13.12 10.12
N VAL A 237 -24.03 -13.34 11.41
CA VAL A 237 -23.23 -14.18 12.27
C VAL A 237 -23.66 -15.64 12.08
N THR A 238 -22.74 -16.61 12.16
CA THR A 238 -23.08 -18.02 11.95
C THR A 238 -24.11 -18.50 12.98
N PRO A 239 -24.97 -19.50 12.66
CA PRO A 239 -26.05 -19.95 13.56
C PRO A 239 -25.58 -20.25 14.99
N TYR A 240 -24.42 -20.89 15.12
CA TYR A 240 -23.79 -21.19 16.40
C TYR A 240 -23.40 -19.91 17.16
N LEU A 241 -22.71 -18.97 16.50
CA LEU A 241 -22.28 -17.73 17.16
C LEU A 241 -23.49 -16.84 17.52
N GLN A 242 -24.53 -16.83 16.68
CA GLN A 242 -25.78 -16.15 16.98
C GLN A 242 -26.43 -16.74 18.25
N PHE A 243 -26.52 -18.07 18.36
CA PHE A 243 -27.02 -18.74 19.56
C PHE A 243 -26.19 -18.39 20.82
N VAL A 244 -24.86 -18.39 20.71
CA VAL A 244 -23.96 -18.04 21.83
C VAL A 244 -24.20 -16.60 22.30
N LEU A 245 -24.37 -15.66 21.36
CA LEU A 245 -24.62 -14.24 21.67
C LEU A 245 -26.01 -14.02 22.29
N GLU A 246 -27.06 -14.61 21.72
CA GLU A 246 -28.44 -14.51 22.23
C GLU A 246 -28.57 -15.03 23.66
N ASN A 247 -27.86 -16.12 23.98
CA ASN A 247 -27.90 -16.72 25.31
C ASN A 247 -26.83 -16.17 26.27
N ARG A 248 -26.04 -15.18 25.83
CA ARG A 248 -24.92 -14.60 26.60
C ARG A 248 -23.97 -15.67 27.19
N LEU A 249 -23.73 -16.74 26.44
CA LEU A 249 -22.91 -17.87 26.89
C LEU A 249 -21.43 -17.63 26.60
N HIS A 250 -20.56 -18.11 27.47
CA HIS A 250 -19.15 -18.28 27.12
C HIS A 250 -19.03 -19.35 26.01
N ARG A 251 -18.07 -19.19 25.08
CA ARG A 251 -17.93 -20.08 23.89
C ARG A 251 -17.82 -21.57 24.25
N THR A 252 -17.18 -21.92 25.36
CA THR A 252 -17.03 -23.33 25.78
C THR A 252 -18.36 -23.92 26.22
N VAL A 253 -19.13 -23.19 27.04
CA VAL A 253 -20.47 -23.60 27.51
C VAL A 253 -21.46 -23.63 26.35
N GLY A 254 -21.39 -22.62 25.48
CA GLY A 254 -22.20 -22.52 24.26
C GLY A 254 -21.99 -23.71 23.32
N ALA A 255 -20.76 -24.21 23.17
CA ALA A 255 -20.49 -25.38 22.34
C ALA A 255 -21.14 -26.67 22.87
N SER A 256 -21.20 -26.84 24.20
CA SER A 256 -21.92 -27.98 24.80
C SER A 256 -23.42 -27.85 24.57
N ARG A 257 -24.00 -26.72 24.98
CA ARG A 257 -25.45 -26.49 24.82
C ARG A 257 -25.90 -26.53 23.36
N TRP A 258 -25.08 -26.05 22.43
CA TRP A 258 -25.36 -26.15 21.00
C TRP A 258 -25.40 -27.60 20.51
N ARG A 259 -24.58 -28.51 21.07
CA ARG A 259 -24.66 -29.93 20.72
C ARG A 259 -25.96 -30.55 21.21
N ASP A 260 -26.41 -30.15 22.39
CA ASP A 260 -27.61 -30.65 23.05
C ASP A 260 -28.93 -30.16 22.43
N LEU A 261 -28.91 -29.06 21.66
CA LEU A 261 -30.06 -28.59 20.87
C LEU A 261 -30.53 -29.66 19.88
N THR A 262 -31.83 -29.72 19.60
CA THR A 262 -32.36 -30.65 18.60
C THR A 262 -31.95 -30.23 17.18
N ASP A 263 -32.01 -31.15 16.24
CA ASP A 263 -31.66 -30.85 14.85
C ASP A 263 -32.69 -29.92 14.20
N GLU A 264 -33.96 -29.97 14.64
CA GLU A 264 -35.02 -29.04 14.24
C GLU A 264 -34.66 -27.59 14.59
N GLU A 265 -34.29 -27.32 15.85
CA GLU A 265 -33.89 -25.99 16.34
C GLU A 265 -32.64 -25.48 15.60
N LYS A 266 -31.66 -26.35 15.37
CA LYS A 266 -30.47 -26.03 14.58
C LYS A 266 -30.85 -25.71 13.13
N SER A 267 -31.82 -26.41 12.55
CA SER A 267 -32.25 -26.22 11.16
C SER A 267 -32.90 -24.86 10.95
N GLU A 268 -33.75 -24.41 11.89
CA GLU A 268 -34.41 -23.10 11.82
C GLU A 268 -33.39 -21.96 11.85
N ARG A 269 -32.42 -22.04 12.76
CA ARG A 269 -31.31 -21.07 12.85
C ARG A 269 -30.45 -21.07 11.58
N ARG A 270 -30.23 -22.23 10.95
CA ARG A 270 -29.52 -22.31 9.66
C ARG A 270 -30.32 -21.66 8.54
N LYS A 271 -31.64 -21.85 8.48
CA LYS A 271 -32.52 -21.20 7.49
C LYS A 271 -32.50 -19.69 7.65
N ALA A 272 -32.71 -19.18 8.87
CA ALA A 272 -32.64 -17.75 9.16
C ALA A 272 -31.29 -17.13 8.78
N TYR A 273 -30.17 -17.81 9.09
CA TYR A 273 -28.84 -17.38 8.66
C TYR A 273 -28.69 -17.33 7.14
N GLN A 274 -29.21 -18.33 6.41
CA GLN A 274 -29.15 -18.35 4.95
C GLN A 274 -29.95 -17.21 4.33
N GLU A 275 -31.11 -16.88 4.88
CA GLU A 275 -31.93 -15.75 4.43
C GLU A 275 -31.22 -14.41 4.67
N ALA A 276 -30.70 -14.20 5.89
CA ALA A 276 -29.91 -13.03 6.22
C ALA A 276 -28.64 -12.91 5.33
N LEU A 277 -28.00 -14.03 4.98
CA LEU A 277 -26.85 -14.04 4.08
C LEU A 277 -27.24 -13.69 2.64
N LYS A 278 -28.41 -14.14 2.17
CA LYS A 278 -28.94 -13.76 0.85
C LYS A 278 -29.26 -12.27 0.81
N GLU A 279 -29.90 -11.74 1.85
CA GLU A 279 -30.19 -10.31 1.96
C GLU A 279 -28.91 -9.47 2.02
N TRP A 280 -27.94 -9.89 2.84
CA TRP A 280 -26.63 -9.24 2.90
C TRP A 280 -25.93 -9.24 1.53
N HIS A 281 -25.96 -10.35 0.79
CA HIS A 281 -25.43 -10.40 -0.57
C HIS A 281 -26.21 -9.50 -1.54
N ARG A 282 -27.54 -9.41 -1.45
CA ARG A 282 -28.35 -8.49 -2.26
C ARG A 282 -27.92 -7.05 -1.99
N ASN A 283 -27.81 -6.65 -0.73
CA ASN A 283 -27.37 -5.31 -0.32
C ASN A 283 -25.94 -5.02 -0.81
N MET A 284 -25.04 -5.99 -0.67
CA MET A 284 -23.66 -5.89 -1.19
C MET A 284 -23.58 -5.81 -2.72
N SER A 285 -24.50 -6.46 -3.43
CA SER A 285 -24.58 -6.44 -4.89
C SER A 285 -25.18 -5.15 -5.43
N ALA A 286 -26.09 -4.51 -4.67
CA ALA A 286 -26.69 -3.22 -5.00
C ALA A 286 -25.69 -2.07 -4.91
N LEU A 287 -24.58 -2.24 -4.19
CA LEU A 287 -23.49 -1.28 -4.15
C LEU A 287 -22.84 -1.10 -5.53
N PRO A 288 -22.45 0.15 -5.89
CA PRO A 288 -21.59 0.40 -7.03
C PRO A 288 -20.32 -0.48 -7.00
N ALA A 289 -19.86 -0.93 -8.16
CA ALA A 289 -18.71 -1.84 -8.26
C ALA A 289 -17.45 -1.29 -7.58
N ASP A 290 -17.21 0.02 -7.69
CA ASP A 290 -16.08 0.70 -7.05
C ASP A 290 -16.20 0.70 -5.52
N ALA A 291 -17.41 0.92 -4.98
CA ALA A 291 -17.68 0.86 -3.54
C ALA A 291 -17.43 -0.55 -2.99
N ARG A 292 -17.87 -1.58 -3.72
CA ARG A 292 -17.67 -2.99 -3.34
C ARG A 292 -16.19 -3.37 -3.29
N LYS A 293 -15.45 -3.10 -4.37
CA LYS A 293 -14.00 -3.38 -4.45
C LYS A 293 -13.23 -2.62 -3.37
N GLY A 294 -13.67 -1.41 -3.10
CA GLY A 294 -13.17 -0.61 -2.02
C GLY A 294 -13.37 -1.25 -0.65
N LEU A 295 -14.59 -1.67 -0.33
CA LEU A 295 -14.89 -2.32 0.94
C LEU A 295 -14.06 -3.59 1.14
N GLU A 296 -13.94 -4.43 0.10
CA GLU A 296 -13.09 -5.62 0.14
C GLU A 296 -11.63 -5.27 0.45
N THR A 297 -11.14 -4.19 -0.14
CA THR A 297 -9.78 -3.69 0.11
C THR A 297 -9.65 -3.21 1.56
N THR A 298 -10.64 -2.49 2.08
CA THR A 298 -10.66 -1.99 3.46
C THR A 298 -10.71 -3.14 4.47
N LEU A 299 -11.57 -4.14 4.25
CA LEU A 299 -11.62 -5.37 5.07
C LEU A 299 -10.30 -6.15 5.00
N LYS A 300 -9.66 -6.21 3.82
CA LYS A 300 -8.35 -6.84 3.67
C LYS A 300 -7.27 -6.06 4.42
N LEU A 301 -7.28 -4.74 4.36
CA LEU A 301 -6.37 -3.87 5.11
C LEU A 301 -6.60 -4.01 6.62
N GLN A 302 -7.84 -4.08 7.09
CA GLN A 302 -8.15 -4.33 8.50
C GLN A 302 -7.63 -5.70 8.97
N ARG A 303 -7.69 -6.73 8.12
CA ARG A 303 -7.06 -8.04 8.40
C ARG A 303 -5.53 -7.97 8.42
N LEU A 304 -4.93 -7.14 7.59
CA LEU A 304 -3.48 -6.91 7.58
C LEU A 304 -3.05 -6.08 8.79
N HIS A 305 -3.84 -5.11 9.21
CA HIS A 305 -3.56 -4.29 10.39
C HIS A 305 -3.57 -5.13 11.67
N ASN A 306 -4.55 -6.03 11.79
CA ASN A 306 -4.56 -7.05 12.85
C ASN A 306 -3.37 -8.03 12.79
N ARG A 307 -2.55 -7.97 11.74
CA ARG A 307 -1.34 -8.76 11.52
C ARG A 307 -0.07 -8.03 11.96
N ASP A 308 -0.10 -6.69 12.00
CA ASP A 308 1.04 -5.84 12.36
C ASP A 308 1.39 -5.93 13.86
N ARG A 309 0.42 -6.35 14.68
CA ARG A 309 0.68 -6.88 16.03
C ARG A 309 0.62 -8.42 15.95
N PRO A 310 1.69 -9.10 15.53
CA PRO A 310 1.70 -10.56 15.48
C PRO A 310 1.45 -11.09 16.89
N ARG A 311 0.58 -12.10 17.01
CA ARG A 311 0.42 -12.79 18.28
C ARG A 311 1.79 -13.32 18.73
N PRO A 312 2.10 -13.28 20.03
CA PRO A 312 3.35 -13.84 20.52
C PRO A 312 3.45 -15.30 20.12
N SER A 313 4.65 -15.72 19.73
CA SER A 313 4.91 -17.10 19.32
C SER A 313 4.66 -18.02 20.52
N THR A 314 3.86 -19.07 20.33
CA THR A 314 3.56 -20.04 21.38
C THR A 314 4.84 -20.68 21.94
N PRO A 315 4.84 -21.22 23.18
CA PRO A 315 6.04 -21.80 23.78
C PRO A 315 6.72 -22.83 22.87
N TYR A 316 5.92 -23.69 22.23
CA TYR A 316 6.41 -24.67 21.25
C TYR A 316 7.10 -24.04 20.03
N ILE A 317 6.57 -22.96 19.46
CA ILE A 317 7.18 -22.30 18.29
C ILE A 317 8.51 -21.63 18.67
N ARG A 318 8.63 -21.13 19.90
CA ARG A 318 9.91 -20.60 20.44
C ARG A 318 10.95 -21.70 20.58
N PHE A 319 10.57 -22.81 21.19
CA PHE A 319 11.40 -23.99 21.27
C PHE A 319 11.81 -24.45 19.88
N MET A 320 10.88 -24.57 18.93
CA MET A 320 11.17 -25.00 17.56
C MET A 320 12.21 -24.09 16.88
N ARG A 321 12.18 -22.78 17.14
CA ARG A 321 13.19 -21.85 16.60
C ARG A 321 14.58 -22.16 17.17
N VAL A 322 14.71 -22.39 18.48
CA VAL A 322 15.97 -22.76 19.12
C VAL A 322 16.43 -24.14 18.67
N TYR A 323 15.52 -25.11 18.65
CA TYR A 323 15.76 -26.48 18.20
C TYR A 323 16.27 -26.52 16.75
N SER A 324 15.72 -25.67 15.87
CA SER A 324 16.17 -25.55 14.48
C SER A 324 17.58 -24.99 14.30
N GLN A 325 18.09 -24.25 15.29
CA GLN A 325 19.45 -23.72 15.28
C GLN A 325 20.47 -24.77 15.72
N SER A 326 20.10 -25.62 16.67
CA SER A 326 20.98 -26.69 17.17
C SER A 326 20.91 -27.98 16.35
N HIS A 327 19.85 -28.19 15.58
CA HIS A 327 19.65 -29.41 14.79
C HIS A 327 19.56 -29.09 13.29
N VAL A 328 20.62 -29.41 12.56
CA VAL A 328 20.60 -29.39 11.08
C VAL A 328 19.73 -30.55 10.62
N ALA A 329 18.44 -30.28 10.40
CA ALA A 329 17.53 -31.31 9.95
C ALA A 329 17.75 -31.67 8.47
N PRO A 330 17.53 -32.94 8.08
CA PRO A 330 17.50 -33.34 6.68
C PRO A 330 16.42 -32.54 5.94
N ARG A 331 16.69 -32.21 4.66
CA ARG A 331 15.82 -31.38 3.82
C ARG A 331 14.36 -31.86 3.88
N GLY A 332 13.46 -31.02 4.40
CA GLY A 332 12.02 -31.26 4.45
C GLY A 332 11.37 -30.68 5.70
N THR A 333 10.54 -29.64 5.54
CA THR A 333 9.90 -28.90 6.64
C THR A 333 9.07 -29.81 7.57
N GLY A 334 8.44 -30.86 7.04
CA GLY A 334 7.58 -31.76 7.82
C GLY A 334 8.32 -32.65 8.81
N ARG A 335 9.44 -33.27 8.42
CA ARG A 335 10.20 -34.18 9.30
C ARG A 335 10.85 -33.43 10.46
N HIS A 336 11.32 -32.21 10.21
CA HIS A 336 11.86 -31.34 11.26
C HIS A 336 10.80 -31.00 12.32
N MET A 337 9.59 -30.63 11.89
CA MET A 337 8.49 -30.34 12.81
C MET A 337 8.06 -31.57 13.64
N GLN A 338 8.09 -32.78 13.06
CA GLN A 338 7.79 -34.01 13.81
C GLN A 338 8.87 -34.33 14.84
N ALA A 339 10.15 -34.18 14.49
CA ALA A 339 11.27 -34.40 15.41
C ALA A 339 11.25 -33.40 16.57
N ALA A 340 11.03 -32.11 16.27
CA ALA A 340 10.86 -31.07 17.29
C ALA A 340 9.64 -31.37 18.19
N GLY A 341 8.52 -31.85 17.61
CA GLY A 341 7.34 -32.24 18.37
C GLY A 341 7.64 -33.35 19.38
N LYS A 342 8.35 -34.40 18.96
CA LYS A 342 8.79 -35.49 19.84
C LYS A 342 9.74 -34.99 20.93
N ALA A 343 10.75 -34.19 20.56
CA ALA A 343 11.69 -33.61 21.52
C ALA A 343 10.96 -32.76 22.58
N TRP A 344 10.04 -31.89 22.15
CA TRP A 344 9.22 -31.10 23.07
C TRP A 344 8.38 -31.97 24.02
N GLN A 345 7.78 -33.05 23.52
CA GLN A 345 7.02 -34.01 24.33
C GLN A 345 7.88 -34.77 25.34
N SER A 346 9.15 -35.02 25.03
CA SER A 346 10.11 -35.69 25.90
C SER A 346 10.76 -34.77 26.95
N MET A 347 10.67 -33.45 26.78
CA MET A 347 11.19 -32.49 27.77
C MET A 347 10.39 -32.53 29.07
N SER A 348 11.09 -32.37 30.20
CA SER A 348 10.45 -32.17 31.50
C SER A 348 9.76 -30.81 31.57
N ASP A 349 8.84 -30.64 32.53
CA ASP A 349 8.16 -29.35 32.70
C ASP A 349 9.14 -28.24 33.13
N GLU A 350 10.21 -28.60 33.83
CA GLU A 350 11.32 -27.70 34.20
C GLU A 350 12.07 -27.21 32.94
N GLU A 351 12.33 -28.09 31.97
CA GLU A 351 12.97 -27.72 30.71
C GLU A 351 12.04 -26.88 29.82
N ARG A 352 10.71 -27.05 29.94
CA ARG A 352 9.72 -26.25 29.21
C ARG A 352 9.45 -24.89 29.86
N ALA A 353 9.64 -24.77 31.18
CA ALA A 353 9.39 -23.56 31.96
C ALA A 353 9.92 -22.26 31.31
N PRO A 354 11.18 -22.16 30.84
CA PRO A 354 11.68 -20.92 30.25
C PRO A 354 10.90 -20.47 29.01
N TYR A 355 10.38 -21.40 28.21
CA TYR A 355 9.58 -21.08 27.02
C TYR A 355 8.15 -20.67 27.38
N VAL A 356 7.59 -21.25 28.44
CA VAL A 356 6.25 -20.94 28.96
C VAL A 356 6.23 -19.56 29.61
N GLU A 357 7.21 -19.26 30.46
CA GLU A 357 7.36 -17.96 31.11
C GLU A 357 7.57 -16.82 30.11
N ALA A 358 8.47 -17.03 29.13
CA ALA A 358 8.71 -16.05 28.07
C ALA A 358 7.44 -15.78 27.24
N TYR A 359 6.64 -16.82 26.96
CA TYR A 359 5.37 -16.65 26.27
C TYR A 359 4.34 -15.92 27.13
N ALA A 360 4.24 -16.23 28.42
CA ALA A 360 3.30 -15.59 29.33
C ALA A 360 3.57 -14.08 29.44
N LYS A 361 4.84 -13.69 29.56
CA LYS A 361 5.26 -12.28 29.60
C LYS A 361 4.87 -11.54 28.31
N GLU A 362 5.23 -12.06 27.15
CA GLU A 362 4.89 -11.42 25.87
C GLU A 362 3.38 -11.44 25.57
N LEU A 363 2.65 -12.43 26.07
CA LEU A 363 1.20 -12.48 25.96
C LEU A 363 0.54 -11.37 26.77
N GLU A 364 1.09 -11.02 27.92
CA GLU A 364 0.61 -9.90 28.72
C GLU A 364 0.95 -8.56 28.06
N GLU A 365 2.18 -8.37 27.57
CA GLU A 365 2.57 -7.20 26.77
C GLU A 365 1.66 -7.05 25.54
N TYR A 366 1.35 -8.14 24.84
CA TYR A 366 0.43 -8.15 23.71
C TYR A 366 -1.01 -7.78 24.08
N ARG A 367 -1.50 -8.20 25.26
CA ARG A 367 -2.83 -7.84 25.74
C ARG A 367 -2.92 -6.37 26.11
N GLN A 368 -1.92 -5.84 26.82
CA GLN A 368 -1.83 -4.43 27.18
C GLN A 368 -1.79 -3.55 25.92
N ALA A 369 -0.91 -3.87 24.98
CA ALA A 369 -0.82 -3.16 23.71
C ALA A 369 -2.13 -3.17 22.90
N LYS A 370 -3.03 -4.14 23.12
CA LYS A 370 -4.34 -4.22 22.47
C LYS A 370 -5.43 -3.41 23.19
N VAL A 371 -5.25 -3.13 24.48
CA VAL A 371 -6.16 -2.25 25.25
C VAL A 371 -5.82 -0.79 24.96
N ASP A 372 -4.54 -0.46 24.80
CA ASP A 372 -4.05 0.92 24.69
C ASP A 372 -4.23 1.56 23.30
N GLY A 373 -4.56 0.78 22.26
CA GLY A 373 -4.82 1.33 20.92
C GLY A 373 -5.63 0.41 20.05
#